data_AF-A0A5N8ZCH4-F1
#
_entry.id   AF-A0A5N8ZCH4-F1
#
_cell.length_a   1.000
_cell.length_b   1.000
_cell.length_c   1.000
_cell.angle_alpha   90.00
_cell.angle_beta   90.00
_cell.angle_gamma   90.00
#
_symmetry.space_group_name_H-M   'P 1'
#
loop_
_entity.id
_entity.type
_entity.pdbx_description
1 polymer ?
#
loop_
_entity_poly.entity_id
_entity_poly.type
_entity_poly.pdbx_seq_one_letter_code
_entity_poly.pdbx_strand_id
1 'polypeptide(L)'
;DVVVYSDVVNDDGYLLIVGRRGKGKLSAFRHYRSQNRGGSGLLTLKVTSNTGKVAAGAIVSEELVEDSEGKLFLLTDKAQVLRTRLGEIRRTGRVAQGVKIVDPGPGDAISGIRVLEDRRKAREEVDLQKLVKQEENSETDETIESSTGTESENIDETENTDEE
;
A
#
# COMPACT_ATOMS: atom_id res chain seq x y z
N ASP A 1 24.82 -8.53 13.81
CA ASP A 1 23.46 -7.98 13.71
C ASP A 1 22.77 -8.62 12.50
N VAL A 2 21.46 -8.53 12.38
CA VAL A 2 20.72 -9.06 11.21
C VAL A 2 19.64 -8.08 10.78
N VAL A 3 19.31 -8.07 9.49
CA VAL A 3 18.15 -7.33 8.98
C VAL A 3 16.89 -8.08 9.37
N VAL A 4 16.02 -7.44 10.16
CA VAL A 4 14.75 -8.01 10.64
C VAL A 4 13.53 -7.55 9.83
N TYR A 5 13.64 -6.39 9.18
CA TYR A 5 12.58 -5.78 8.39
C TYR A 5 13.18 -4.76 7.42
N SER A 6 12.61 -4.70 6.22
CA SER A 6 12.92 -3.70 5.20
C SER A 6 11.67 -3.45 4.40
N ASP A 7 11.43 -2.18 4.06
CA ASP A 7 10.25 -1.78 3.31
C ASP A 7 10.47 -0.40 2.67
N VAL A 8 9.61 -0.02 1.73
CA VAL A 8 9.63 1.29 1.04
C VAL A 8 8.66 2.21 1.76
N VAL A 9 9.15 3.39 2.16
CA VAL A 9 8.39 4.35 2.98
C VAL A 9 8.21 5.67 2.22
N ASN A 10 7.10 6.34 2.51
CA ASN A 10 6.94 7.76 2.25
C ASN A 10 7.14 8.53 3.58
N ASP A 11 7.24 9.86 3.52
CA ASP A 11 7.46 10.68 4.72
C ASP A 11 6.27 10.66 5.70
N ASP A 12 5.10 10.25 5.22
CA ASP A 12 3.87 10.12 5.97
C ASP A 12 3.72 8.74 6.63
N GLY A 13 3.24 8.73 7.87
CA GLY A 13 3.00 7.52 8.65
C GLY A 13 4.10 7.19 9.66
N TYR A 14 4.14 5.92 10.04
CA TYR A 14 4.87 5.44 11.21
C TYR A 14 5.60 4.14 10.93
N LEU A 15 6.77 4.01 11.55
CA LEU A 15 7.40 2.71 11.77
C LEU A 15 6.89 2.12 13.09
N LEU A 16 6.17 1.01 13.00
CA LEU A 16 5.91 0.13 14.13
C LEU A 16 7.14 -0.75 14.36
N ILE A 17 7.69 -0.73 15.57
CA ILE A 17 8.74 -1.66 16.00
C ILE A 17 8.27 -2.42 17.24
N VAL A 18 8.47 -3.74 17.22
CA VAL A 18 8.17 -4.63 18.35
C VAL A 18 9.41 -5.41 18.73
N GLY A 19 9.72 -5.42 20.03
CA GLY A 19 10.79 -6.23 20.62
C GLY A 19 10.31 -7.61 21.05
N ARG A 20 11.24 -8.55 21.20
CA ARG A 20 10.95 -9.95 21.56
C ARG A 20 10.20 -10.13 22.89
N ARG A 21 10.25 -9.14 23.79
CA ARG A 21 9.52 -9.16 25.08
C ARG A 21 8.17 -8.45 25.04
N GLY A 22 7.62 -8.24 23.84
CA GLY A 22 6.26 -7.71 23.67
C GLY A 22 6.12 -6.21 23.91
N LYS A 23 7.23 -5.48 24.05
CA LYS A 23 7.21 -4.00 24.02
C LYS A 23 7.30 -3.49 22.59
N GLY A 24 6.51 -2.48 22.27
CA GLY A 24 6.55 -1.83 20.96
C GLY A 24 6.11 -0.38 20.98
N LYS A 25 6.30 0.27 19.83
CA LYS A 25 5.99 1.68 19.63
C LYS A 25 5.77 2.02 18.17
N LEU A 26 5.11 3.14 17.94
CA LEU A 26 5.02 3.82 16.66
C LEU A 26 5.97 5.03 16.66
N SER A 27 6.85 5.11 15.66
CA SER A 27 7.74 6.26 15.46
C SER A 27 7.49 6.86 14.08
N ALA A 28 7.07 8.12 14.04
CA ALA A 28 6.78 8.82 12.79
C ALA A 28 8.04 8.93 11.91
N PHE A 29 7.88 8.79 10.58
CA PHE A 29 9.01 8.82 9.65
C PHE A 29 9.76 10.16 9.66
N ARG A 30 9.08 11.27 9.92
CA ARG A 30 9.72 12.59 10.16
C ARG A 30 10.83 12.61 11.22
N HIS A 31 10.89 11.62 12.12
CA HIS A 31 11.98 11.53 13.09
C HIS A 31 13.25 10.88 12.51
N TYR A 32 13.17 10.23 11.36
CA TYR A 32 14.26 9.55 10.67
C TYR A 32 14.80 10.45 9.57
N ARG A 33 15.99 11.03 9.78
CA ARG A 33 16.68 11.77 8.73
C ARG A 33 17.18 10.82 7.64
N SER A 34 17.13 11.26 6.38
CA SER A 34 17.79 10.56 5.28
C SER A 34 19.30 10.44 5.54
N GLN A 35 19.91 9.31 5.17
CA GLN A 35 21.33 9.01 5.33
C GLN A 35 21.88 8.42 4.03
N ASN A 36 23.16 8.64 3.77
CA ASN A 36 23.87 7.93 2.71
C ASN A 36 23.93 6.43 3.02
N ARG A 37 23.98 5.62 1.96
CA ARG A 37 24.14 4.16 2.08
C ARG A 37 25.51 3.83 2.70
N GLY A 38 25.57 2.70 3.40
CA GLY A 38 26.81 2.18 4.01
C GLY A 38 27.17 2.77 5.38
N GLY A 39 26.35 3.68 5.93
CA GLY A 39 26.53 4.16 7.31
C GLY A 39 25.97 3.20 8.37
N SER A 40 26.21 3.50 9.65
CA SER A 40 25.75 2.70 10.80
C SER A 40 24.25 2.79 11.10
N GLY A 41 23.49 3.59 10.34
CA GLY A 41 22.07 3.83 10.53
C GLY A 41 21.73 4.74 11.71
N LEU A 42 20.47 4.72 12.13
CA LEU A 42 19.93 5.53 13.24
C LEU A 42 19.35 4.61 14.32
N LEU A 43 19.64 4.90 15.59
CA LEU A 43 19.06 4.15 16.71
C LEU A 43 17.53 4.28 16.71
N THR A 44 16.83 3.15 16.60
CA THR A 44 15.37 3.06 16.43
C THR A 44 14.62 2.43 17.62
N LEU A 45 15.33 1.75 18.52
CA LEU A 45 14.76 1.17 19.74
C LEU A 45 15.86 1.03 20.79
N LYS A 46 15.61 1.50 22.01
CA LYS A 46 16.51 1.21 23.14
C LYS A 46 16.30 -0.23 23.62
N VAL A 47 17.19 -1.12 23.21
CA VAL A 47 17.19 -2.53 23.61
C VAL A 47 17.62 -2.67 25.07
N THR A 48 16.79 -3.32 25.87
CA THR A 48 17.05 -3.69 27.27
C THR A 48 16.54 -5.11 27.54
N SER A 49 16.78 -5.65 28.73
CA SER A 49 16.19 -6.93 29.17
C SER A 49 14.67 -6.96 29.02
N ASN A 50 14.00 -5.83 29.27
CA ASN A 50 12.54 -5.69 29.22
C ASN A 50 11.95 -5.51 27.82
N THR A 51 12.74 -5.10 26.83
CA THR A 51 12.28 -5.01 25.43
C THR A 51 12.69 -6.25 24.63
N GLY A 52 13.84 -6.83 24.97
CA GLY A 52 14.54 -7.76 24.11
C GLY A 52 15.08 -7.09 22.84
N LYS A 53 15.74 -7.90 22.01
CA LYS A 53 16.11 -7.52 20.63
C LYS A 53 14.85 -7.22 19.81
N VAL A 54 15.00 -6.49 18.70
CA VAL A 54 13.89 -6.27 17.76
C VAL A 54 13.45 -7.61 17.20
N ALA A 55 12.14 -7.87 17.24
CA ALA A 55 11.52 -9.05 16.66
C ALA A 55 11.04 -8.78 15.24
N ALA A 56 10.31 -7.69 15.06
CA ALA A 56 9.72 -7.33 13.77
C ALA A 56 9.43 -5.83 13.68
N GLY A 57 9.18 -5.38 12.45
CA GLY A 57 8.70 -4.03 12.14
C GLY A 57 7.58 -4.07 11.10
N ALA A 58 6.84 -2.97 11.00
CA ALA A 58 5.83 -2.74 9.97
C ALA A 58 5.69 -1.24 9.68
N ILE A 59 5.39 -0.88 8.43
CA ILE A 59 4.89 0.45 8.08
C ILE A 59 3.42 0.53 8.47
N VAL A 60 3.02 1.65 9.05
CA VAL A 60 1.64 1.91 9.46
C VAL A 60 1.26 3.33 9.04
N SER A 61 0.17 3.48 8.29
CA SER A 61 -0.42 4.78 7.93
C SER A 61 -1.19 5.39 9.10
N GLU A 62 -1.45 6.70 9.07
CA GLU A 62 -2.28 7.36 10.09
C GLU A 62 -3.68 6.74 10.16
N GLU A 63 -4.29 6.46 8.99
CA GLU A 63 -5.62 5.85 8.90
C GLU A 63 -5.71 4.52 9.65
N LEU A 64 -4.70 3.65 9.52
CA LEU A 64 -4.67 2.37 10.24
C LEU A 64 -4.51 2.53 11.76
N VAL A 65 -3.90 3.63 12.22
CA VAL A 65 -3.75 3.91 13.66
C VAL A 65 -5.06 4.44 14.24
N GLU A 66 -5.78 5.27 13.49
CA GLU A 66 -7.09 5.81 13.89
C GLU A 66 -8.20 4.76 13.85
N ASP A 67 -7.99 3.67 13.11
CA ASP A 67 -8.90 2.56 13.08
C ASP A 67 -9.09 1.89 14.46
N SER A 68 -10.34 1.71 14.83
CA SER A 68 -10.76 1.04 16.07
C SER A 68 -10.75 -0.50 15.96
N GLU A 69 -10.53 -1.06 14.78
CA GLU A 69 -10.39 -2.48 14.57
C GLU A 69 -9.03 -3.01 15.05
N GLY A 70 -9.03 -4.23 15.59
CA GLY A 70 -7.80 -4.91 15.99
C GLY A 70 -7.00 -5.38 14.77
N LYS A 71 -6.31 -4.48 14.06
CA LYS A 71 -5.60 -4.80 12.82
C LYS A 71 -4.15 -5.23 13.01
N LEU A 72 -3.62 -5.18 14.23
CA LEU A 72 -2.30 -5.74 14.55
C LEU A 72 -2.43 -7.16 15.11
N PHE A 73 -1.71 -8.08 14.47
CA PHE A 73 -1.51 -9.44 14.93
C PHE A 73 -0.06 -9.64 15.34
N LEU A 74 0.15 -10.26 16.50
CA LEU A 74 1.46 -10.66 17.00
C LEU A 74 1.50 -12.18 17.10
N LEU A 75 2.60 -12.78 16.66
CA LEU A 75 2.87 -14.21 16.76
C LEU A 75 4.00 -14.45 17.77
N THR A 76 3.86 -15.50 18.57
CA THR A 76 4.91 -15.94 19.50
C THR A 76 5.64 -17.18 19.00
N ASP A 77 6.81 -17.46 19.57
CA ASP A 77 7.60 -18.67 19.27
C ASP A 77 6.81 -19.96 19.62
N LYS A 78 5.90 -19.89 20.61
CA LYS A 78 5.00 -20.99 20.99
C LYS A 78 3.66 -20.99 20.23
N ALA A 79 3.62 -20.39 19.05
CA ALA A 79 2.46 -20.36 18.16
C ALA A 79 1.19 -19.74 18.75
N GLN A 80 1.33 -18.78 19.68
CA GLN A 80 0.19 -17.97 20.13
C GLN A 80 0.00 -16.78 19.21
N VAL A 81 -1.25 -16.51 18.83
CA VAL A 81 -1.64 -15.34 18.04
C VAL A 81 -2.40 -14.38 18.94
N LEU A 82 -1.93 -13.14 19.02
CA LEU A 82 -2.57 -12.07 19.76
C LEU A 82 -3.03 -10.97 18.81
N ARG A 83 -4.20 -10.40 19.11
CA ARG A 83 -4.81 -9.32 18.34
C ARG A 83 -4.92 -8.06 19.20
N THR A 84 -4.51 -6.92 18.66
CA THR A 84 -4.58 -5.61 19.34
C THR A 84 -4.85 -4.50 18.33
N ARG A 85 -5.24 -3.34 18.83
CA ARG A 85 -5.47 -2.12 18.04
C ARG A 85 -4.17 -1.35 17.91
N LEU A 86 -3.95 -0.75 16.75
CA LEU A 86 -2.76 0.09 16.53
C LEU A 86 -2.80 1.37 17.38
N GLY A 87 -3.98 1.95 17.59
CA GLY A 87 -4.17 3.14 18.42
C GLY A 87 -3.77 2.98 19.90
N GLU A 88 -3.70 1.75 20.42
CA GLU A 88 -3.23 1.47 21.80
C GLU A 88 -1.70 1.57 21.92
N ILE A 89 -0.99 1.52 20.80
CA ILE A 89 0.47 1.54 20.77
C ILE A 89 0.95 2.98 20.82
N ARG A 90 1.81 3.26 21.80
CA ARG A 90 2.30 4.61 22.04
C ARG A 90 3.10 5.14 20.84
N ARG A 91 2.72 6.33 20.39
CA ARG A 91 3.49 7.16 19.46
C ARG A 91 4.63 7.85 20.22
N THR A 92 5.87 7.66 19.78
CA THR A 92 7.05 8.21 20.45
C THR A 92 8.25 8.27 19.50
N GLY A 93 9.26 9.06 19.86
CA GLY A 93 10.48 9.22 19.06
C GLY A 93 11.32 7.95 18.93
N ARG A 94 12.37 8.05 18.11
CA ARG A 94 13.20 6.91 17.70
C ARG A 94 13.92 6.17 18.83
N VAL A 95 14.30 6.82 19.93
CA VAL A 95 15.14 6.14 20.94
C VAL A 95 14.33 5.48 22.06
N ALA A 96 13.06 5.84 22.22
CA ALA A 96 12.23 5.31 23.31
C ALA A 96 12.02 3.78 23.22
N GLN A 97 11.72 3.16 24.37
CA GLN A 97 11.41 1.72 24.48
C GLN A 97 10.00 1.35 24.02
N GLY A 98 9.07 2.30 24.05
CA GLY A 98 7.65 2.04 23.83
C GLY A 98 6.91 1.51 25.06
N VAL A 99 5.75 0.91 24.82
CA VAL A 99 4.83 0.36 25.83
C VAL A 99 4.73 -1.15 25.70
N LYS A 100 4.27 -1.84 26.75
CA LYS A 100 4.00 -3.27 26.70
C LYS A 100 2.69 -3.49 25.92
N ILE A 101 2.79 -4.17 24.78
CA ILE A 101 1.66 -4.58 23.94
C ILE A 101 1.15 -5.93 24.43
N VAL A 102 2.08 -6.85 24.73
CA VAL A 102 1.79 -8.20 25.21
C VAL A 102 2.87 -8.61 26.21
N ASP A 103 2.52 -9.52 27.12
CA ASP A 103 3.47 -10.21 27.98
C ASP A 103 3.61 -11.67 27.54
N PRO A 104 4.66 -12.04 26.78
CA PRO A 104 4.91 -13.43 26.46
C PRO A 104 5.15 -14.23 27.74
N GLY A 105 4.53 -15.41 27.84
CA GLY A 105 4.71 -16.28 28.99
C GLY A 105 6.16 -16.76 29.18
N PRO A 106 6.46 -17.45 30.30
CA PRO A 106 7.80 -17.96 30.55
C PRO A 106 8.34 -18.83 29.39
N GLY A 107 9.54 -18.51 28.94
CA GLY A 107 10.19 -19.19 27.81
C GLY A 107 9.55 -18.93 26.45
N ASP A 108 8.65 -17.95 26.34
CA ASP A 108 8.08 -17.50 25.06
C ASP A 108 8.64 -16.11 24.68
N ALA A 109 8.47 -15.75 23.42
CA ALA A 109 8.87 -14.45 22.88
C ALA A 109 8.09 -14.15 21.59
N ILE A 110 8.03 -12.87 21.23
CA ILE A 110 7.49 -12.44 19.94
C ILE A 110 8.43 -12.90 18.82
N SER A 111 7.85 -13.57 17.83
CA SER A 111 8.52 -14.10 16.64
C SER A 111 8.21 -13.26 15.39
N GLY A 112 7.01 -12.68 15.31
CA GLY A 112 6.60 -11.87 14.16
C GLY A 112 5.37 -11.01 14.44
N ILE A 113 5.08 -10.11 13.50
CA ILE A 113 3.86 -9.30 13.49
C ILE A 113 3.27 -9.22 12.09
N ARG A 114 1.97 -8.95 12.00
CA ARG A 114 1.30 -8.59 10.76
C ARG A 114 0.27 -7.51 11.02
N VAL A 115 0.30 -6.45 10.22
CA VAL A 115 -0.77 -5.46 10.14
C VAL A 115 -1.68 -5.84 8.99
N LEU A 116 -2.99 -5.86 9.23
CA LEU A 116 -3.99 -6.09 8.20
C LEU A 116 -4.59 -4.77 7.73
N GLU A 117 -4.80 -4.69 6.42
CA GLU A 117 -5.48 -3.59 5.76
C GLU A 117 -6.81 -4.10 5.19
N ASP A 118 -7.80 -3.22 5.06
CA ASP A 118 -9.09 -3.62 4.52
C ASP A 118 -8.97 -3.89 3.02
N ARG A 119 -9.14 -5.17 2.65
CA ARG A 119 -9.16 -5.59 1.24
C ARG A 119 -10.24 -4.92 0.40
N ARG A 120 -11.24 -4.25 1.02
CA ARG A 120 -12.33 -3.57 0.30
C ARG A 120 -11.83 -2.35 -0.48
N LYS A 121 -10.85 -1.59 0.06
CA LYS A 121 -10.28 -0.43 -0.64
C LYS A 121 -9.38 -0.79 -1.81
N ALA A 122 -8.72 -1.95 -1.78
CA ALA A 122 -7.84 -2.41 -2.86
C ALA A 122 -8.58 -2.84 -4.15
N ARG A 123 -9.91 -2.95 -4.13
CA ARG A 123 -10.74 -3.36 -5.28
C ARG A 123 -11.63 -2.25 -5.84
N GLU A 124 -11.73 -1.09 -5.18
CA GLU A 124 -12.69 -0.03 -5.55
C GLU A 124 -12.14 0.99 -6.59
N GLU A 125 -11.01 0.73 -7.26
CA GLU A 125 -10.45 1.61 -8.29
C GLU A 125 -10.43 1.01 -9.70
N VAL A 126 -11.45 0.23 -10.06
CA VAL A 126 -11.83 0.04 -11.48
C VAL A 126 -13.16 0.73 -11.68
N ASP A 127 -13.10 2.02 -12.05
CA ASP A 127 -14.25 2.79 -12.48
C ASP A 127 -14.70 2.29 -13.86
N LEU A 128 -15.59 1.30 -13.86
CA LEU A 128 -16.19 0.72 -15.07
C LEU A 128 -16.87 1.78 -15.96
N GLN A 129 -17.28 2.94 -15.40
CA GLN A 129 -17.91 4.01 -16.17
C GLN A 129 -16.90 4.78 -17.03
N LYS A 130 -15.61 4.81 -16.65
CA LYS A 130 -14.54 5.39 -17.48
C LYS A 130 -14.18 4.51 -18.67
N LEU A 131 -14.30 3.19 -18.53
CA LEU A 131 -14.04 2.23 -19.62
C LEU A 131 -15.16 2.27 -20.67
N VAL A 132 -16.43 2.35 -20.26
CA VAL A 132 -17.58 2.44 -21.19
C VAL A 132 -17.58 3.75 -21.98
N LYS A 133 -17.18 4.87 -21.39
CA LYS A 133 -17.08 6.16 -22.09
C LYS A 133 -15.99 6.23 -23.17
N GLN A 134 -15.00 5.32 -23.16
CA GLN A 134 -14.00 5.26 -24.22
C GLN A 134 -14.50 4.50 -25.45
N GLU A 135 -15.43 3.55 -25.30
CA GLU A 135 -16.02 2.78 -26.41
C GLU A 135 -17.09 3.59 -27.15
N GLU A 136 -17.93 4.36 -26.45
CA GLU A 136 -18.98 5.19 -27.09
C GLU A 136 -18.41 6.34 -27.96
N ASN A 137 -17.16 6.75 -27.73
CA ASN A 137 -16.52 7.83 -28.49
C ASN A 137 -15.77 7.34 -29.73
N SER A 138 -15.72 6.03 -30.00
CA SER A 138 -15.07 5.46 -31.20
C SER A 138 -16.02 5.02 -32.31
N GLU A 139 -17.34 5.03 -32.08
CA GLU A 139 -18.33 4.48 -33.03
C GLU A 139 -19.16 5.53 -33.81
N THR A 140 -18.80 6.82 -33.79
CA THR A 140 -19.63 7.86 -34.45
C THR A 140 -19.09 8.44 -35.77
N ASP A 141 -18.14 7.80 -36.45
CA ASP A 141 -17.67 8.30 -37.76
C ASP A 141 -17.74 7.28 -38.90
N GLU A 142 -18.86 6.54 -39.04
CA GLU A 142 -19.27 5.97 -40.33
C GLU A 142 -20.80 5.85 -40.42
N THR A 143 -21.49 6.90 -40.88
CA THR A 143 -22.82 6.72 -41.49
C THR A 143 -22.90 7.44 -42.82
N ILE A 144 -22.91 6.59 -43.85
CA ILE A 144 -23.29 6.81 -45.23
C ILE A 144 -24.69 7.42 -45.29
N GLU A 145 -24.82 8.62 -45.85
CA GLU A 145 -26.11 9.12 -46.33
C GLU A 145 -26.35 8.63 -47.76
N SER A 146 -27.21 7.62 -47.91
CA SER A 146 -27.95 7.41 -49.15
C SER A 146 -29.30 8.12 -49.04
N SER A 147 -29.59 9.07 -49.93
CA SER A 147 -30.97 9.43 -50.24
C SER A 147 -31.16 9.51 -51.75
N THR A 148 -32.19 8.78 -52.18
CA THR A 148 -32.64 8.46 -53.53
C THR A 148 -33.47 9.59 -54.17
N GLY A 149 -33.43 9.74 -55.50
CA GLY A 149 -34.51 10.43 -56.23
C GLY A 149 -34.25 10.79 -57.70
N THR A 150 -34.59 9.85 -58.58
CA THR A 150 -35.32 10.02 -59.87
C THR A 150 -34.73 10.83 -61.04
N GLU A 151 -34.46 10.08 -62.12
CA GLU A 151 -34.55 10.36 -63.57
C GLU A 151 -34.32 11.77 -64.13
N SER A 152 -33.31 11.91 -65.00
CA SER A 152 -33.45 12.57 -66.31
C SER A 152 -32.38 12.06 -67.26
N GLU A 153 -32.82 11.70 -68.47
CA GLU A 153 -32.03 11.36 -69.65
C GLU A 153 -31.07 12.50 -70.04
N ASN A 154 -29.87 12.17 -70.55
CA ASN A 154 -29.44 12.62 -71.88
C ASN A 154 -28.12 11.99 -72.35
N ILE A 155 -28.06 11.87 -73.67
CA ILE A 155 -27.17 11.16 -74.57
C ILE A 155 -25.94 12.01 -74.95
N ASP A 156 -24.82 11.34 -75.21
CA ASP A 156 -23.78 11.50 -76.29
C ASP A 156 -22.37 11.29 -75.71
N GLU A 157 -21.61 10.28 -76.17
CA GLU A 157 -20.64 10.35 -77.29
C GLU A 157 -19.52 11.38 -76.98
N THR A 158 -18.21 11.11 -77.06
CA THR A 158 -17.38 10.14 -77.79
C THR A 158 -15.93 10.36 -77.30
N GLU A 159 -15.04 9.40 -77.61
CA GLU A 159 -13.61 9.64 -77.94
C GLU A 159 -12.66 10.12 -76.82
N ASN A 160 -11.40 9.70 -76.68
CA ASN A 160 -10.51 8.77 -77.39
C ASN A 160 -9.19 8.73 -76.57
N THR A 161 -8.37 7.69 -76.77
CA THR A 161 -6.89 7.66 -76.78
C THR A 161 -6.12 8.35 -75.63
N ASP A 162 -5.40 7.61 -74.78
CA ASP A 162 -4.09 6.96 -74.99
C ASP A 162 -2.91 7.82 -74.50
N GLU A 163 -1.91 7.10 -73.95
CA GLU A 163 -0.50 7.48 -73.80
C GLU A 163 -0.19 8.56 -72.74
N GLU A 164 0.82 8.44 -71.86
CA GLU A 164 2.02 7.59 -71.78
C GLU A 164 2.50 7.57 -70.31
#